data_AF-A0AAW4CKF7-F1
#
_entry.id   AF-A0AAW4CKF7-F1
#
_cell.length_a   1.000
_cell.length_b   1.000
_cell.length_c   1.000
_cell.angle_alpha   90.00
_cell.angle_beta   90.00
_cell.angle_gamma   90.00
#
_symmetry.space_group_name_H-M   'P 1'
#
loop_
_entity.id
_entity.type
_entity.pdbx_description
1 polymer ?
#
loop_
_entity_poly.entity_id
_entity_poly.type
_entity_poly.pdbx_seq_one_letter_code
_entity_poly.pdbx_strand_id
1 'polypeptide(L)'
;MIKPLCYSLITLLTPISAIAQTMAIKTTDELVSTDSEILFAYNKESKQLEAINLLTSLSSELALPKNAIGFDVATLANITDKQALVLTSDGVYKAHAGKPTLLFNYESVLNQLKIDKFEKVDFVFDANNDGLSDIFIPGLASSTLYIQNKDGSFKPNKFKQTPMYEGSFSGKGLSLEVNINNKPVVIDFNHDGLSDLVFSNDFGADVLLANSEGFEQKLTSIDFNIELGELSNGETRKIKQIIDINNDGFLDFTTRQFKPTQGMDSLDIKIAHTLYLGSAKGFSNTPITLFETQGPSELLLKTDFNNDGLIDLQKMDLDIGLGTIASMALGGGSTDVDVEMNIYKQQPDGSFANKSSIELDLEMEVGMNGDDSEPALYLGDINGDSYIDAVYKYSKKTLYIYYGEQDSLLNDKRKKLKLTLPKNNKDILLVDINQDGKKDFVFKFTEEDGTSKIETRLN
;
A
#
# COMPACT_ATOMS: atom_id res chain seq x y z
N MET A 1 58.36 19.31 -20.56
CA MET A 1 57.39 19.10 -19.45
C MET A 1 56.13 18.51 -20.06
N ILE A 2 55.94 17.20 -19.87
CA ILE A 2 54.88 16.40 -20.47
C ILE A 2 53.71 16.39 -19.47
N LYS A 3 52.52 16.84 -19.89
CA LYS A 3 51.27 16.72 -19.12
C LYS A 3 50.77 15.27 -19.20
N PRO A 4 50.31 14.65 -18.10
CA PRO A 4 49.71 13.33 -18.17
C PRO A 4 48.28 13.46 -18.70
N LEU A 5 47.95 12.64 -19.71
CA LEU A 5 46.58 12.34 -20.11
C LEU A 5 46.01 11.39 -19.04
N CYS A 6 45.06 11.85 -18.23
CA CYS A 6 44.19 10.96 -17.47
C CYS A 6 43.21 10.32 -18.46
N TYR A 7 43.43 9.05 -18.78
CA TYR A 7 42.41 8.22 -19.41
C TYR A 7 41.37 7.87 -18.33
N SER A 8 40.20 8.49 -18.41
CA SER A 8 39.01 8.00 -17.72
C SER A 8 38.64 6.65 -18.33
N LEU A 9 38.84 5.59 -17.57
CA LEU A 9 38.40 4.25 -17.92
C LEU A 9 36.88 4.24 -17.85
N ILE A 10 36.20 4.48 -18.98
CA ILE A 10 34.77 4.21 -19.10
C ILE A 10 34.64 2.69 -19.13
N THR A 11 34.37 2.09 -17.97
CA THR A 11 33.86 0.73 -17.89
C THR A 11 32.49 0.73 -18.55
N LEU A 12 32.45 0.30 -19.82
CA LEU A 12 31.22 -0.19 -20.45
C LEU A 12 30.73 -1.37 -19.60
N LEU A 13 29.81 -1.10 -18.67
CA LEU A 13 28.97 -2.12 -18.06
C LEU A 13 28.19 -2.76 -19.20
N THR A 14 28.64 -3.94 -19.63
CA THR A 14 27.79 -4.87 -20.37
C THR A 14 26.48 -5.03 -19.60
N PRO A 15 25.29 -5.02 -20.24
CA PRO A 15 24.05 -5.28 -19.54
C PRO A 15 24.21 -6.61 -18.80
N ILE A 16 24.20 -6.55 -17.47
CA ILE A 16 24.32 -7.72 -16.62
C ILE A 16 23.16 -8.62 -17.04
N SER A 17 23.50 -9.79 -17.57
CA SER A 17 22.50 -10.75 -18.00
C SER A 17 21.72 -11.18 -16.77
N ALA A 18 20.39 -11.02 -16.82
CA ALA A 18 19.47 -11.50 -15.80
C ALA A 18 19.74 -12.99 -15.55
N ILE A 19 20.32 -13.33 -14.40
CA ILE A 19 20.35 -14.73 -13.97
C ILE A 19 18.95 -15.00 -13.44
N ALA A 20 18.19 -15.80 -14.18
CA ALA A 20 16.87 -16.22 -13.72
C ALA A 20 17.02 -17.07 -12.44
N GLN A 21 16.35 -16.65 -11.37
CA GLN A 21 16.30 -17.35 -10.11
C GLN A 21 15.04 -18.19 -10.03
N THR A 22 15.13 -19.44 -9.59
CA THR A 22 13.95 -20.26 -9.29
C THR A 22 13.66 -20.17 -7.80
N MET A 23 12.39 -19.92 -7.44
CA MET A 23 11.98 -19.90 -6.02
C MET A 23 11.99 -21.32 -5.43
N ALA A 24 12.25 -21.40 -4.13
CA ALA A 24 12.25 -22.65 -3.38
C ALA A 24 10.82 -23.15 -3.09
N ILE A 25 9.88 -22.22 -2.84
CA ILE A 25 8.48 -22.56 -2.61
C ILE A 25 7.68 -22.52 -3.92
N LYS A 26 6.64 -23.36 -3.97
CA LYS A 26 5.61 -23.23 -5.00
C LYS A 26 4.66 -22.12 -4.58
N THR A 27 4.53 -21.08 -5.37
CA THR A 27 3.52 -20.05 -5.12
C THR A 27 3.03 -19.42 -6.41
N THR A 28 1.75 -19.05 -6.41
CA THR A 28 1.13 -18.18 -7.41
C THR A 28 0.75 -16.83 -6.81
N ASP A 29 0.95 -16.65 -5.50
CA ASP A 29 0.69 -15.41 -4.76
C ASP A 29 1.76 -14.37 -5.09
N GLU A 30 1.41 -13.10 -4.92
CA GLU A 30 2.23 -11.94 -5.23
C GLU A 30 3.52 -11.90 -4.38
N LEU A 31 4.56 -11.27 -4.93
CA LEU A 31 5.78 -11.00 -4.15
C LEU A 31 5.56 -9.77 -3.28
N VAL A 32 6.01 -9.83 -2.04
CA VAL A 32 6.00 -8.69 -1.11
C VAL A 32 7.33 -7.94 -1.27
N SER A 33 7.26 -6.72 -1.80
CA SER A 33 8.39 -5.79 -1.86
C SER A 33 8.71 -5.21 -0.49
N THR A 34 9.98 -4.89 -0.27
CA THR A 34 10.47 -4.24 0.95
C THR A 34 11.14 -2.90 0.69
N ASP A 35 11.04 -2.42 -0.56
CA ASP A 35 11.80 -1.28 -1.09
C ASP A 35 13.32 -1.44 -0.98
N SER A 36 13.80 -2.69 -0.87
CA SER A 36 15.21 -3.07 -0.92
C SER A 36 15.40 -4.30 -1.79
N GLU A 37 16.64 -4.77 -1.91
CA GLU A 37 17.01 -5.99 -2.65
C GLU A 37 16.37 -7.29 -2.11
N ILE A 38 15.72 -7.24 -0.94
CA ILE A 38 15.06 -8.39 -0.33
C ILE A 38 13.57 -8.37 -0.68
N LEU A 39 13.07 -9.47 -1.20
CA LEU A 39 11.64 -9.72 -1.37
C LEU A 39 11.20 -10.91 -0.53
N PHE A 40 9.90 -10.99 -0.27
CA PHE A 40 9.29 -12.18 0.32
C PHE A 40 8.27 -12.80 -0.63
N ALA A 41 8.34 -14.11 -0.78
CA ALA A 41 7.32 -14.92 -1.45
C ALA A 41 6.59 -15.75 -0.39
N TYR A 42 5.28 -15.91 -0.52
CA TYR A 42 4.49 -16.73 0.41
C TYR A 42 3.52 -17.61 -0.37
N ASN A 43 3.03 -18.68 0.25
CA ASN A 43 1.93 -19.48 -0.29
C ASN A 43 0.81 -19.51 0.75
N LYS A 44 -0.37 -19.02 0.36
CA LYS A 44 -1.54 -18.92 1.25
C LYS A 44 -2.03 -20.26 1.76
N GLU A 45 -2.08 -21.27 0.89
CA GLU A 45 -2.71 -22.56 1.13
C GLU A 45 -1.76 -23.53 1.83
N SER A 46 -0.50 -23.63 1.37
CA SER A 46 0.51 -24.49 1.99
C SER A 46 1.17 -23.86 3.21
N LYS A 47 0.87 -22.58 3.50
CA LYS A 47 1.43 -21.80 4.62
C LYS A 47 2.96 -21.86 4.60
N GLN A 48 3.53 -21.41 3.50
CA GLN A 48 4.98 -21.32 3.31
C GLN A 48 5.39 -19.86 3.11
N LEU A 49 6.63 -19.56 3.45
CA LEU A 49 7.23 -18.23 3.32
C LEU A 49 8.69 -18.40 2.88
N GLU A 50 9.18 -17.52 2.03
CA GLU A 50 10.53 -17.53 1.49
C GLU A 50 11.07 -16.11 1.42
N ALA A 51 12.34 -15.93 1.81
CA ALA A 51 13.09 -14.70 1.56
C ALA A 51 13.91 -14.86 0.28
N ILE A 52 13.91 -13.83 -0.57
CA ILE A 52 14.62 -13.77 -1.85
C ILE A 52 15.55 -12.57 -1.81
N ASN A 53 16.84 -12.79 -2.06
CA ASN A 53 17.82 -11.72 -2.21
C ASN A 53 18.15 -11.56 -3.70
N LEU A 54 17.67 -10.46 -4.29
CA LEU A 54 17.76 -10.18 -5.73
C LEU A 54 19.19 -9.92 -6.19
N LEU A 55 20.06 -9.36 -5.33
CA LEU A 55 21.47 -9.09 -5.64
C LEU A 55 22.29 -10.37 -5.77
N THR A 56 22.05 -11.35 -4.90
CA THR A 56 22.78 -12.62 -4.88
C THR A 56 22.10 -13.73 -5.68
N SER A 57 20.85 -13.51 -6.10
CA SER A 57 19.97 -14.50 -6.70
C SER A 57 19.80 -15.76 -5.83
N LEU A 58 19.91 -15.60 -4.51
CA LEU A 58 19.71 -16.66 -3.52
C LEU A 58 18.34 -16.51 -2.87
N SER A 59 17.76 -17.63 -2.47
CA SER A 59 16.55 -17.63 -1.67
C SER A 59 16.54 -18.76 -0.65
N SER A 60 15.73 -18.57 0.39
CA SER A 60 15.61 -19.49 1.50
C SER A 60 14.18 -19.55 2.01
N GLU A 61 13.58 -20.74 2.01
CA GLU A 61 12.33 -20.99 2.72
C GLU A 61 12.54 -20.71 4.22
N LEU A 62 11.57 -20.02 4.81
CA LEU A 62 11.55 -19.62 6.21
C LEU A 62 10.57 -20.51 6.98
N ALA A 63 11.04 -21.05 8.11
CA ALA A 63 10.22 -21.88 8.97
C ALA A 63 9.17 -21.05 9.71
N LEU A 64 7.92 -21.48 9.58
CA LEU A 64 6.78 -20.88 10.26
C LEU A 64 6.38 -21.66 11.53
N PRO A 65 5.93 -20.98 12.59
CA PRO A 65 5.22 -21.61 13.69
C PRO A 65 3.93 -22.31 13.22
N LYS A 66 3.49 -23.36 13.92
CA LYS A 66 2.32 -24.18 13.52
C LYS A 66 1.00 -23.40 13.46
N ASN A 67 0.89 -22.33 14.24
CA ASN A 67 -0.28 -21.49 14.41
C ASN A 67 -0.09 -20.10 13.76
N ALA A 68 0.70 -20.04 12.68
CA ALA A 68 0.86 -18.83 11.89
C ALA A 68 -0.48 -18.35 11.33
N ILE A 69 -0.76 -17.07 11.57
CA ILE A 69 -1.91 -16.33 11.04
C ILE A 69 -1.49 -15.64 9.74
N GLY A 70 -0.38 -14.90 9.78
CA GLY A 70 0.14 -14.13 8.65
C GLY A 70 1.53 -13.62 8.96
N PHE A 71 2.08 -12.79 8.07
CA PHE A 71 3.38 -12.17 8.26
C PHE A 71 3.38 -10.71 7.83
N ASP A 72 4.40 -9.99 8.26
CA ASP A 72 4.75 -8.64 7.84
C ASP A 72 6.28 -8.50 7.83
N VAL A 73 6.78 -7.36 7.35
CA VAL A 73 8.19 -7.09 7.18
C VAL A 73 8.63 -5.97 8.14
N ALA A 74 9.72 -6.20 8.85
CA ALA A 74 10.23 -5.31 9.89
C ALA A 74 11.69 -4.92 9.65
N THR A 75 12.03 -3.67 9.95
CA THR A 75 13.39 -3.27 10.31
C THR A 75 13.60 -3.58 11.79
N LEU A 76 14.59 -4.40 12.12
CA LEU A 76 14.90 -4.75 13.51
C LEU A 76 16.23 -4.14 13.94
N ALA A 77 16.34 -3.80 15.22
CA ALA A 77 17.56 -3.25 15.79
C ALA A 77 18.74 -4.20 15.55
N ASN A 78 19.88 -3.63 15.15
CA ASN A 78 21.12 -4.35 14.87
C ASN A 78 21.03 -5.34 13.69
N ILE A 79 20.02 -5.20 12.82
CA ILE A 79 19.87 -6.00 11.60
C ILE A 79 19.65 -5.04 10.42
N THR A 80 20.50 -5.13 9.41
CA THR A 80 20.41 -4.28 8.22
C THR A 80 19.29 -4.74 7.30
N ASP A 81 19.22 -6.04 7.02
CA ASP A 81 18.23 -6.59 6.10
C ASP A 81 16.84 -6.60 6.72
N LYS A 82 15.83 -6.29 5.90
CA LYS A 82 14.42 -6.43 6.26
C LYS A 82 14.11 -7.88 6.67
N GLN A 83 13.39 -8.06 7.77
CA GLN A 83 13.09 -9.36 8.36
C GLN A 83 11.60 -9.66 8.28
N ALA A 84 11.22 -10.90 7.98
CA ALA A 84 9.83 -11.33 8.13
C ALA A 84 9.49 -11.63 9.59
N LEU A 85 8.44 -10.98 10.08
CA LEU A 85 7.80 -11.29 11.36
C LEU A 85 6.51 -12.05 11.10
N VAL A 86 6.30 -13.13 11.84
CA VAL A 86 5.14 -14.01 11.73
C VAL A 86 4.25 -13.78 12.94
N LEU A 87 3.02 -13.36 12.65
CA LEU A 87 1.94 -13.23 13.62
C LEU A 87 1.33 -14.61 13.85
N THR A 88 1.23 -15.04 15.10
CA THR A 88 0.63 -16.33 15.47
C THR A 88 -0.44 -16.13 16.52
N SER A 89 -1.25 -17.15 16.80
CA SER A 89 -2.26 -17.05 17.87
C SER A 89 -1.70 -16.99 19.30
N ASP A 90 -0.38 -16.98 19.51
CA ASP A 90 0.26 -16.99 20.83
C ASP A 90 1.40 -15.96 20.99
N GLY A 91 1.88 -15.36 19.90
CA GLY A 91 2.95 -14.38 19.96
C GLY A 91 3.37 -13.87 18.58
N VAL A 92 4.47 -13.14 18.57
CA VAL A 92 5.11 -12.70 17.34
C VAL A 92 6.50 -13.32 17.25
N TYR A 93 6.80 -13.89 16.09
CA TYR A 93 8.03 -14.63 15.86
C TYR A 93 8.83 -14.00 14.73
N LYS A 94 10.15 -13.92 14.87
CA LYS A 94 11.04 -13.67 13.74
C LYS A 94 11.25 -14.96 12.97
N ALA A 95 10.94 -14.94 11.67
CA ALA A 95 11.13 -16.08 10.80
C ALA A 95 12.62 -16.30 10.47
N HIS A 96 13.00 -17.57 10.29
CA HIS A 96 14.36 -17.98 9.94
C HIS A 96 14.31 -19.22 9.05
N ALA A 97 15.34 -19.44 8.22
CA ALA A 97 15.45 -20.67 7.43
C ALA A 97 15.48 -21.96 8.30
N GLY A 98 15.88 -21.83 9.57
CA GLY A 98 15.91 -22.92 10.54
C GLY A 98 14.70 -22.92 11.47
N LYS A 99 14.87 -22.41 12.69
CA LYS A 99 13.81 -22.37 13.70
C LYS A 99 13.39 -20.91 13.92
N PRO A 100 12.09 -20.58 13.88
CA PRO A 100 11.63 -19.23 14.21
C PRO A 100 11.94 -18.88 15.67
N THR A 101 12.24 -17.62 15.93
CA THR A 101 12.56 -17.11 17.26
C THR A 101 11.38 -16.29 17.79
N LEU A 102 10.84 -16.66 18.94
CA LEU A 102 9.80 -15.88 19.62
C LEU A 102 10.36 -14.53 20.05
N LEU A 103 9.70 -13.44 19.67
CA LEU A 103 10.03 -12.09 20.13
C LEU A 103 9.31 -11.78 21.44
N PHE A 104 7.99 -12.01 21.49
CA PHE A 104 7.17 -11.85 22.68
C PHE A 104 5.82 -12.55 22.53
N ASN A 105 5.17 -12.81 23.68
CA ASN A 105 3.79 -13.29 23.75
C ASN A 105 2.81 -12.12 23.90
N TYR A 106 1.56 -12.34 23.54
CA TYR A 106 0.48 -11.37 23.76
C TYR A 106 -0.86 -12.06 24.08
N GLU A 107 -1.80 -11.26 24.59
CA GLU A 107 -3.22 -11.64 24.73
C GLU A 107 -4.10 -10.65 23.95
N SER A 108 -4.94 -11.17 23.06
CA SER A 108 -5.76 -10.44 22.10
C SER A 108 -6.92 -11.32 21.59
N VAL A 109 -7.84 -10.70 20.85
CA VAL A 109 -8.86 -11.42 20.05
C VAL A 109 -8.22 -12.40 19.06
N LEU A 110 -6.99 -12.13 18.60
CA LEU A 110 -6.26 -12.98 17.67
C LEU A 110 -6.00 -14.40 18.21
N ASN A 111 -5.91 -14.58 19.54
CA ASN A 111 -5.68 -15.89 20.15
C ASN A 111 -6.84 -16.87 19.90
N GLN A 112 -8.03 -16.37 19.55
CA GLN A 112 -9.23 -17.19 19.27
C GLN A 112 -9.51 -17.37 17.78
N LEU A 113 -8.74 -16.71 16.91
CA LEU A 113 -8.95 -16.79 15.47
C LEU A 113 -8.56 -18.16 14.95
N LYS A 114 -9.42 -18.71 14.09
CA LYS A 114 -9.09 -19.82 13.21
C LYS A 114 -8.89 -19.25 11.81
N ILE A 115 -7.67 -19.39 11.31
CA ILE A 115 -7.28 -18.83 10.04
C ILE A 115 -6.91 -19.97 9.10
N ASP A 116 -7.63 -20.04 7.99
CA ASP A 116 -7.44 -21.08 6.99
C ASP A 116 -6.29 -20.73 6.05
N LYS A 117 -6.04 -19.44 5.77
CA LYS A 117 -5.03 -18.95 4.82
C LYS A 117 -3.94 -18.12 5.48
N PHE A 118 -2.69 -18.32 5.05
CA PHE A 118 -1.55 -17.51 5.50
C PHE A 118 -1.36 -16.29 4.59
N GLU A 119 -1.44 -15.08 5.12
CA GLU A 119 -1.41 -13.86 4.30
C GLU A 119 -0.41 -12.82 4.80
N LYS A 120 -0.12 -11.83 3.95
CA LYS A 120 0.51 -10.58 4.37
C LYS A 120 -0.52 -9.79 5.19
N VAL A 121 -0.14 -9.39 6.39
CA VAL A 121 -0.95 -8.60 7.33
C VAL A 121 -0.19 -7.32 7.65
N ASP A 122 -0.87 -6.21 7.84
CA ASP A 122 -0.26 -4.90 8.11
C ASP A 122 -0.30 -4.58 9.61
N PHE A 123 0.63 -5.19 10.33
CA PHE A 123 0.76 -5.06 11.80
C PHE A 123 2.12 -4.49 12.23
N VAL A 124 2.98 -4.15 11.27
CA VAL A 124 4.31 -3.59 11.49
C VAL A 124 4.45 -2.21 10.85
N PHE A 125 4.91 -1.24 11.62
CA PHE A 125 5.22 0.12 11.16
C PHE A 125 6.13 0.82 12.16
N ASP A 126 6.86 1.85 11.72
CA ASP A 126 7.63 2.72 12.62
C ASP A 126 6.68 3.75 13.25
N ALA A 127 6.36 3.58 14.54
CA ALA A 127 5.35 4.39 15.21
C ALA A 127 5.92 5.69 15.79
N ASN A 128 7.22 5.72 16.05
CA ASN A 128 7.91 6.83 16.70
C ASN A 128 8.94 7.52 15.78
N ASN A 129 8.99 7.16 14.51
CA ASN A 129 9.91 7.65 13.48
C ASN A 129 11.40 7.48 13.85
N ASP A 130 11.75 6.40 14.55
CA ASP A 130 13.13 6.11 14.96
C ASP A 130 13.93 5.22 13.98
N GLY A 131 13.29 4.81 12.88
CA GLY A 131 13.81 3.93 11.83
C GLY A 131 13.68 2.44 12.14
N LEU A 132 13.20 2.07 13.33
CA LEU A 132 12.90 0.69 13.72
C LEU A 132 11.41 0.41 13.59
N SER A 133 11.08 -0.84 13.35
CA SER A 133 9.70 -1.26 13.23
C SER A 133 9.09 -1.61 14.58
N ASP A 134 7.93 -1.04 14.87
CA ASP A 134 7.05 -1.36 15.98
C ASP A 134 5.94 -2.30 15.54
N ILE A 135 5.23 -2.88 16.51
CA ILE A 135 4.27 -3.96 16.25
C ILE A 135 2.94 -3.66 16.92
N PHE A 136 1.90 -3.53 16.11
CA PHE A 136 0.54 -3.28 16.56
C PHE A 136 -0.27 -4.57 16.68
N ILE A 137 -0.77 -4.84 17.88
CA ILE A 137 -1.64 -5.98 18.16
C ILE A 137 -3.04 -5.45 18.50
N PRO A 138 -4.03 -5.62 17.60
CA PRO A 138 -5.38 -5.12 17.83
C PRO A 138 -6.06 -5.91 18.96
N GLY A 139 -6.99 -5.29 19.67
CA GLY A 139 -7.91 -5.99 20.57
C GLY A 139 -9.28 -5.35 20.58
N LEU A 140 -10.24 -5.96 21.30
CA LEU A 140 -11.63 -5.49 21.25
C LEU A 140 -11.83 -4.14 21.96
N ALA A 141 -11.46 -4.07 23.25
CA ALA A 141 -11.59 -2.85 24.06
C ALA A 141 -10.24 -2.15 24.34
N SER A 142 -9.14 -2.82 23.99
CA SER A 142 -7.79 -2.31 24.16
C SER A 142 -6.88 -2.97 23.15
N SER A 143 -6.00 -2.18 22.55
CA SER A 143 -4.94 -2.66 21.67
C SER A 143 -3.59 -2.48 22.37
N THR A 144 -2.56 -3.16 21.86
CA THR A 144 -1.20 -3.02 22.39
C THR A 144 -0.26 -2.70 21.24
N LEU A 145 0.48 -1.60 21.37
CA LEU A 145 1.58 -1.23 20.51
C LEU A 145 2.89 -1.64 21.19
N TYR A 146 3.67 -2.49 20.56
CA TYR A 146 4.96 -2.95 21.04
C TYR A 146 6.05 -2.13 20.38
N ILE A 147 6.66 -1.23 21.15
CA ILE A 147 7.72 -0.34 20.68
C ILE A 147 9.06 -1.07 20.74
N GLN A 148 9.79 -1.09 19.63
CA GLN A 148 11.12 -1.68 19.56
C GLN A 148 12.16 -0.74 20.16
N ASN A 149 12.94 -1.22 21.12
CA ASN A 149 14.08 -0.50 21.66
C ASN A 149 15.32 -0.75 20.80
N LYS A 150 16.33 0.13 20.93
CA LYS A 150 17.63 0.01 20.23
C LYS A 150 18.41 -1.28 20.55
N ASP A 151 18.07 -1.99 21.62
CA ASP A 151 18.64 -3.30 21.97
C ASP A 151 17.88 -4.49 21.32
N GLY A 152 16.80 -4.22 20.58
CA GLY A 152 15.95 -5.21 19.92
C GLY A 152 14.83 -5.78 20.81
N SER A 153 14.72 -5.33 22.07
CA SER A 153 13.60 -5.71 22.93
C SER A 153 12.34 -4.91 22.58
N PHE A 154 11.15 -5.48 22.84
CA PHE A 154 9.88 -4.83 22.59
C PHE A 154 9.20 -4.43 23.91
N LYS A 155 8.89 -3.13 24.06
CA LYS A 155 8.17 -2.59 25.22
C LYS A 155 6.68 -2.43 24.87
N PRO A 156 5.76 -3.11 25.58
CA PRO A 156 4.33 -2.96 25.31
C PRO A 156 3.81 -1.61 25.83
N ASN A 157 3.00 -0.95 25.01
CA ASN A 157 2.14 0.16 25.37
C ASN A 157 0.69 -0.22 25.09
N LYS A 158 -0.10 -0.37 26.16
CA LYS A 158 -1.50 -0.78 26.06
C LYS A 158 -2.40 0.43 26.20
N PHE A 159 -3.30 0.61 25.25
CA PHE A 159 -4.25 1.72 25.25
C PHE A 159 -5.68 1.25 25.03
N LYS A 160 -6.63 2.00 25.59
CA LYS A 160 -8.07 1.75 25.41
C LYS A 160 -8.55 2.35 24.10
N GLN A 161 -9.43 1.62 23.42
CA GLN A 161 -10.10 2.07 22.22
C GLN A 161 -11.60 1.76 22.29
N THR A 162 -12.39 2.51 21.54
CA THR A 162 -13.79 2.18 21.33
C THR A 162 -13.85 0.92 20.47
N PRO A 163 -14.57 -0.13 20.89
CA PRO A 163 -14.70 -1.33 20.07
C PRO A 163 -15.43 -0.99 18.76
N MET A 164 -14.75 -1.22 17.64
CA MET A 164 -15.33 -1.10 16.30
C MET A 164 -15.36 -2.48 15.66
N TYR A 165 -16.54 -3.10 15.65
CA TYR A 165 -16.75 -4.40 15.02
C TYR A 165 -18.13 -4.43 14.36
N GLU A 166 -18.19 -5.10 13.22
CA GLU A 166 -19.46 -5.56 12.67
C GLU A 166 -19.70 -6.99 13.14
N GLY A 167 -20.96 -7.36 13.30
CA GLY A 167 -21.28 -8.68 13.78
C GLY A 167 -22.66 -9.14 13.39
N SER A 168 -22.79 -10.45 13.26
CA SER A 168 -24.07 -11.09 12.99
C SER A 168 -24.34 -12.19 14.01
N PHE A 169 -25.61 -12.32 14.38
CA PHE A 169 -26.09 -13.45 15.15
C PHE A 169 -26.61 -14.52 14.21
N SER A 170 -26.18 -15.75 14.44
CA SER A 170 -26.72 -16.94 13.77
C SER A 170 -27.09 -18.01 14.79
N GLY A 171 -27.78 -19.06 14.36
CA GLY A 171 -28.03 -20.25 15.19
C GLY A 171 -26.74 -20.96 15.65
N LYS A 172 -25.57 -20.59 15.12
CA LYS A 172 -24.25 -21.09 15.52
C LYS A 172 -23.53 -20.19 16.54
N GLY A 173 -24.05 -19.00 16.82
CA GLY A 173 -23.46 -18.03 17.76
C GLY A 173 -23.31 -16.61 17.17
N LEU A 174 -22.60 -15.76 17.92
CA LEU A 174 -22.16 -14.43 17.50
C LEU A 174 -20.88 -14.55 16.66
N SER A 175 -20.88 -13.95 15.48
CA SER A 175 -19.67 -13.74 14.66
C SER A 175 -19.32 -12.25 14.69
N LEU A 176 -18.04 -11.96 14.91
CA LEU A 176 -17.49 -10.60 14.90
C LEU A 176 -16.45 -10.50 13.79
N GLU A 177 -16.51 -9.41 13.03
CA GLU A 177 -15.49 -9.03 12.08
C GLU A 177 -14.54 -8.02 12.74
N VAL A 178 -13.24 -8.29 12.63
CA VAL A 178 -12.17 -7.46 13.22
C VAL A 178 -11.19 -7.14 12.11
N ASN A 179 -10.96 -5.85 11.85
CA ASN A 179 -9.92 -5.42 10.95
C ASN A 179 -8.54 -5.57 11.63
N ILE A 180 -7.69 -6.43 11.07
CA ILE A 180 -6.31 -6.66 11.54
C ILE A 180 -5.27 -5.84 10.75
N ASN A 181 -5.69 -5.18 9.66
CA ASN A 181 -4.89 -4.30 8.81
C ASN A 181 -5.27 -2.83 9.09
N ASN A 182 -5.16 -2.40 10.34
CA ASN A 182 -5.53 -1.05 10.78
C ASN A 182 -4.28 -0.21 11.09
N LYS A 183 -3.42 -0.03 10.10
CA LYS A 183 -2.20 0.79 10.23
C LYS A 183 -2.60 2.26 10.37
N PRO A 184 -2.10 2.99 11.39
CA PRO A 184 -2.42 4.40 11.58
C PRO A 184 -1.63 5.28 10.61
N VAL A 185 -2.09 6.53 10.46
CA VAL A 185 -1.23 7.62 9.97
C VAL A 185 -0.32 8.06 11.11
N VAL A 186 0.98 8.12 10.85
CA VAL A 186 2.01 8.56 11.82
C VAL A 186 2.33 10.03 11.52
N ILE A 187 1.98 10.93 12.45
CA ILE A 187 2.15 12.38 12.27
C ILE A 187 2.24 13.09 13.63
N ASP A 188 2.98 14.18 13.74
CA ASP A 188 2.96 15.06 14.92
C ASP A 188 1.67 15.88 14.92
N PHE A 189 0.58 15.30 15.42
CA PHE A 189 -0.76 15.85 15.30
C PHE A 189 -0.98 17.06 16.20
N ASN A 190 -0.32 17.09 17.36
CA ASN A 190 -0.45 18.18 18.33
C ASN A 190 0.71 19.22 18.25
N HIS A 191 1.67 19.02 17.36
CA HIS A 191 2.87 19.85 17.16
C HIS A 191 3.77 19.96 18.40
N ASP A 192 3.91 18.88 19.17
CA ASP A 192 4.79 18.80 20.32
C ASP A 192 6.18 18.23 20.01
N GLY A 193 6.41 17.83 18.75
CA GLY A 193 7.66 17.26 18.25
C GLY A 193 7.76 15.74 18.40
N LEU A 194 6.69 15.06 18.84
CA LEU A 194 6.58 13.61 18.91
C LEU A 194 5.60 13.11 17.83
N SER A 195 5.81 11.88 17.35
CA SER A 195 4.90 11.29 16.37
C SER A 195 3.71 10.64 17.06
N ASP A 196 2.51 11.11 16.72
CA ASP A 196 1.23 10.55 17.17
C ASP A 196 0.68 9.56 16.15
N LEU A 197 -0.31 8.76 16.56
CA LEU A 197 -0.94 7.75 15.70
C LEU A 197 -2.42 8.05 15.50
N VAL A 198 -2.80 8.35 14.26
CA VAL A 198 -4.21 8.61 13.89
C VAL A 198 -4.81 7.36 13.28
N PHE A 199 -5.84 6.82 13.95
CA PHE A 199 -6.62 5.68 13.47
C PHE A 199 -7.96 6.20 12.93
N SER A 200 -8.29 5.85 11.69
CA SER A 200 -9.50 6.35 11.02
C SER A 200 -10.39 5.23 10.49
N ASN A 201 -11.68 5.53 10.37
CA ASN A 201 -12.67 4.72 9.68
C ASN A 201 -13.59 5.62 8.84
N ASP A 202 -14.58 5.03 8.18
CA ASP A 202 -15.56 5.74 7.33
C ASP A 202 -16.28 6.91 8.04
N PHE A 203 -16.38 6.92 9.38
CA PHE A 203 -17.24 7.82 10.15
C PHE A 203 -16.52 8.63 11.22
N GLY A 204 -15.20 8.55 11.30
CA GLY A 204 -14.42 9.33 12.26
C GLY A 204 -12.98 8.87 12.36
N ALA A 205 -12.24 9.52 13.25
CA ALA A 205 -10.87 9.17 13.58
C ALA A 205 -10.57 9.51 15.02
N ASP A 206 -9.65 8.77 15.60
CA ASP A 206 -9.11 9.04 16.92
C ASP A 206 -7.58 9.03 16.88
N VAL A 207 -6.96 9.88 17.70
CA VAL A 207 -5.51 9.99 17.84
C VAL A 207 -5.02 9.38 19.14
N LEU A 208 -3.96 8.58 19.06
CA LEU A 208 -3.15 8.16 20.19
C LEU A 208 -1.95 9.12 20.30
N LEU A 209 -2.02 10.02 21.28
CA LEU A 209 -0.95 11.00 21.49
C LEU A 209 0.29 10.34 22.07
N ALA A 210 1.46 10.74 21.58
CA ALA A 210 2.74 10.44 22.17
C ALA A 210 3.00 11.35 23.39
N ASN A 211 3.90 10.90 24.26
CA ASN A 211 4.39 11.68 25.39
C ASN A 211 5.82 11.22 25.76
N SER A 212 6.41 11.85 26.78
CA SER A 212 7.78 11.52 27.22
C SER A 212 7.98 10.07 27.70
N GLU A 213 6.90 9.33 27.99
CA GLU A 213 6.95 7.92 28.43
C GLU A 213 6.64 6.91 27.29
N GLY A 214 6.27 7.41 26.11
CA GLY A 214 5.88 6.65 24.93
C GLY A 214 4.59 7.19 24.32
N PHE A 215 3.46 6.54 24.63
CA PHE A 215 2.12 6.90 24.15
C PHE A 215 1.12 6.93 25.31
N GLU A 216 0.07 7.73 25.16
CA GLU A 216 -1.07 7.79 26.05
C GLU A 216 -1.81 6.45 26.17
N GLN A 217 -2.57 6.27 27.25
CA GLN A 217 -3.30 5.01 27.51
C GLN A 217 -4.74 5.00 26.94
N LYS A 218 -5.11 6.01 26.16
CA LYS A 218 -6.42 6.15 25.53
C LYS A 218 -6.32 6.95 24.25
N LEU A 219 -7.23 6.66 23.32
CA LEU A 219 -7.47 7.47 22.15
C LEU A 219 -8.24 8.75 22.49
N THR A 220 -7.99 9.81 21.74
CA THR A 220 -8.73 11.08 21.78
C THR A 220 -9.42 11.29 20.43
N SER A 221 -10.71 11.57 20.43
CA SER A 221 -11.46 11.75 19.18
C SER A 221 -11.10 13.04 18.47
N ILE A 222 -10.95 12.96 17.15
CA ILE A 222 -10.69 14.10 16.27
C ILE A 222 -12.03 14.72 15.85
N ASP A 223 -12.19 16.01 16.08
CA ASP A 223 -13.36 16.77 15.62
C ASP A 223 -13.12 17.31 14.21
N PHE A 224 -13.85 16.76 13.24
CA PHE A 224 -13.79 17.18 11.84
C PHE A 224 -14.62 18.44 11.53
N ASN A 225 -15.41 18.94 12.50
CA ASN A 225 -16.34 20.07 12.30
C ASN A 225 -17.34 19.89 11.15
N ILE A 226 -17.64 18.65 10.78
CA ILE A 226 -18.63 18.30 9.74
C ILE A 226 -19.52 17.15 10.20
N GLU A 227 -20.71 17.06 9.60
CA GLU A 227 -21.59 15.91 9.75
C GLU A 227 -21.08 14.74 8.88
N LEU A 228 -20.87 13.59 9.51
CA LEU A 228 -20.51 12.30 8.91
C LEU A 228 -21.65 11.30 9.17
N GLY A 229 -21.79 10.30 8.28
CA GLY A 229 -22.88 9.33 8.33
C GLY A 229 -24.08 9.74 7.47
N GLU A 230 -25.28 9.33 7.88
CA GLU A 230 -26.53 9.66 7.20
C GLU A 230 -26.89 11.15 7.43
N LEU A 231 -27.03 11.88 6.33
CA LEU A 231 -27.36 13.30 6.32
C LEU A 231 -28.88 13.52 6.23
N SER A 232 -29.33 14.70 6.66
CA SER A 232 -30.76 15.08 6.62
C SER A 232 -31.42 15.05 5.23
N ASN A 233 -30.63 15.11 4.15
CA ASN A 233 -31.11 15.02 2.76
C ASN A 233 -31.18 13.57 2.23
N GLY A 234 -30.89 12.57 3.07
CA GLY A 234 -30.90 11.15 2.71
C GLY A 234 -29.64 10.68 1.98
N GLU A 235 -28.60 11.51 1.89
CA GLU A 235 -27.27 11.10 1.43
C GLU A 235 -26.44 10.58 2.60
N THR A 236 -25.33 9.92 2.29
CA THR A 236 -24.35 9.46 3.27
C THR A 236 -23.02 10.15 2.96
N ARG A 237 -22.38 10.70 3.99
CA ARG A 237 -21.01 11.23 3.91
C ARG A 237 -20.05 10.37 4.72
N LYS A 238 -18.95 9.98 4.11
CA LYS A 238 -17.90 9.17 4.73
C LYS A 238 -16.53 9.83 4.54
N ILE A 239 -15.63 9.64 5.50
CA ILE A 239 -14.20 9.89 5.30
C ILE A 239 -13.71 8.89 4.24
N LYS A 240 -12.97 9.36 3.24
CA LYS A 240 -12.31 8.52 2.24
C LYS A 240 -10.83 8.34 2.58
N GLN A 241 -10.14 9.39 3.00
CA GLN A 241 -8.72 9.35 3.33
C GLN A 241 -8.36 10.45 4.33
N ILE A 242 -7.33 10.21 5.13
CA ILE A 242 -6.69 11.17 6.02
C ILE A 242 -5.19 11.11 5.74
N ILE A 243 -4.58 12.25 5.41
CA ILE A 243 -3.16 12.37 5.00
C ILE A 243 -2.79 13.87 4.96
N ASP A 244 -1.53 14.21 5.18
CA ASP A 244 -0.98 15.54 4.89
C ASP A 244 -0.67 15.61 3.38
N ILE A 245 -1.56 16.22 2.58
CA ILE A 245 -1.47 16.20 1.11
C ILE A 245 -0.59 17.30 0.54
N ASN A 246 -0.32 18.34 1.32
CA ASN A 246 0.44 19.52 0.90
C ASN A 246 1.78 19.65 1.67
N ASN A 247 2.08 18.66 2.52
CA ASN A 247 3.28 18.55 3.35
C ASN A 247 3.50 19.80 4.23
N ASP A 248 2.40 20.37 4.75
CA ASP A 248 2.45 21.54 5.64
C ASP A 248 2.56 21.16 7.13
N GLY A 249 2.61 19.86 7.43
CA GLY A 249 2.71 19.28 8.75
C GLY A 249 1.36 19.12 9.45
N PHE A 250 0.25 19.57 8.85
CA PHE A 250 -1.09 19.38 9.37
C PHE A 250 -1.81 18.26 8.61
N LEU A 251 -2.65 17.54 9.35
CA LEU A 251 -3.43 16.48 8.76
C LEU A 251 -4.57 17.06 7.92
N ASP A 252 -4.73 16.60 6.68
CA ASP A 252 -5.89 16.88 5.84
C ASP A 252 -6.80 15.65 5.78
N PHE A 253 -8.01 15.84 5.26
CA PHE A 253 -8.88 14.70 4.95
C PHE A 253 -9.78 14.96 3.76
N THR A 254 -10.18 13.87 3.11
CA THR A 254 -11.18 13.87 2.05
C THR A 254 -12.43 13.13 2.47
N THR A 255 -13.57 13.59 1.95
CA THR A 255 -14.86 12.92 2.12
C THR A 255 -15.44 12.51 0.78
N ARG A 256 -16.17 11.39 0.78
CA ARG A 256 -17.10 11.01 -0.29
C ARG A 256 -18.54 11.18 0.22
N GLN A 257 -19.40 11.76 -0.61
CA GLN A 257 -20.81 11.96 -0.32
C GLN A 257 -21.66 11.45 -1.48
N PHE A 258 -22.63 10.59 -1.16
CA PHE A 258 -23.42 9.90 -2.17
C PHE A 258 -24.80 9.52 -1.63
N LYS A 259 -25.77 9.34 -2.52
CA LYS A 259 -27.10 8.84 -2.15
C LYS A 259 -27.10 7.31 -2.14
N PRO A 260 -27.36 6.63 -1.01
CA PRO A 260 -27.37 5.17 -0.98
C PRO A 260 -28.32 4.58 -2.03
N THR A 261 -27.79 3.71 -2.88
CA THR A 261 -28.54 2.94 -3.89
C THR A 261 -28.26 1.46 -3.74
N GLN A 262 -29.07 0.61 -4.37
CA GLN A 262 -28.93 -0.85 -4.32
C GLN A 262 -28.98 -1.43 -5.73
N GLY A 263 -28.37 -2.60 -5.91
CA GLY A 263 -28.39 -3.31 -7.18
C GLY A 263 -27.66 -2.54 -8.28
N MET A 264 -28.17 -2.60 -9.51
CA MET A 264 -27.51 -2.01 -10.67
C MET A 264 -27.36 -0.48 -10.60
N ASP A 265 -28.25 0.19 -9.86
CA ASP A 265 -28.24 1.65 -9.70
C ASP A 265 -26.98 2.15 -8.97
N SER A 266 -26.22 1.27 -8.31
CA SER A 266 -24.93 1.64 -7.70
C SER A 266 -23.83 1.87 -8.73
N LEU A 267 -23.97 1.40 -9.97
CA LEU A 267 -22.99 1.64 -11.04
C LEU A 267 -23.11 3.04 -11.62
N ASP A 268 -24.26 3.70 -11.44
CA ASP A 268 -24.52 5.06 -11.91
C ASP A 268 -24.56 6.09 -10.78
N ILE A 269 -24.18 5.69 -9.56
CA ILE A 269 -24.22 6.58 -8.41
C ILE A 269 -23.22 7.72 -8.58
N LYS A 270 -23.68 8.96 -8.41
CA LYS A 270 -22.81 10.14 -8.35
C LYS A 270 -22.22 10.28 -6.96
N ILE A 271 -20.91 10.48 -6.90
CA ILE A 271 -20.15 10.60 -5.66
C ILE A 271 -19.45 11.97 -5.69
N ALA A 272 -19.89 12.85 -4.80
CA ALA A 272 -19.25 14.13 -4.58
C ALA A 272 -18.04 13.95 -3.64
N HIS A 273 -16.90 14.53 -4.02
CA HIS A 273 -15.68 14.48 -3.23
C HIS A 273 -15.27 15.87 -2.76
N THR A 274 -14.80 15.95 -1.53
CA THR A 274 -14.44 17.22 -0.89
C THR A 274 -13.18 17.05 -0.07
N LEU A 275 -12.24 17.97 -0.22
CA LEU A 275 -10.99 18.07 0.54
C LEU A 275 -11.10 19.17 1.60
N TYR A 276 -10.66 18.84 2.81
CA TYR A 276 -10.60 19.75 3.95
C TYR A 276 -9.16 19.83 4.41
N LEU A 277 -8.54 20.99 4.19
CA LEU A 277 -7.16 21.24 4.61
C LEU A 277 -7.07 21.44 6.13
N GLY A 278 -6.04 20.88 6.75
CA GLY A 278 -5.65 21.06 8.13
C GLY A 278 -4.97 22.40 8.38
N SER A 279 -4.91 22.80 9.65
CA SER A 279 -4.12 23.94 10.11
C SER A 279 -4.03 23.94 11.63
N ALA A 280 -3.25 24.86 12.20
CA ALA A 280 -3.20 25.08 13.65
C ALA A 280 -4.55 25.46 14.29
N LYS A 281 -5.56 25.81 13.48
CA LYS A 281 -6.93 26.11 13.94
C LYS A 281 -7.89 24.93 13.79
N GLY A 282 -7.38 23.76 13.41
CA GLY A 282 -8.17 22.62 12.94
C GLY A 282 -8.45 22.71 11.44
N PHE A 283 -9.40 21.91 10.98
CA PHE A 283 -9.75 21.79 9.57
C PHE A 283 -10.45 23.02 9.00
N SER A 284 -10.20 23.31 7.72
CA SER A 284 -10.75 24.45 7.00
C SER A 284 -12.28 24.39 6.88
N ASN A 285 -12.95 25.49 7.23
CA ASN A 285 -14.38 25.69 6.99
C ASN A 285 -14.69 26.11 5.53
N THR A 286 -13.68 26.31 4.69
CA THR A 286 -13.82 26.57 3.25
C THR A 286 -13.15 25.42 2.51
N PRO A 287 -13.85 24.28 2.38
CA PRO A 287 -13.26 23.10 1.76
C PRO A 287 -13.14 23.26 0.24
N ILE A 288 -12.27 22.44 -0.35
CA ILE A 288 -12.03 22.38 -1.79
C ILE A 288 -12.91 21.28 -2.38
N THR A 289 -13.79 21.64 -3.32
CA THR A 289 -14.56 20.66 -4.08
C THR A 289 -13.66 19.96 -5.09
N LEU A 290 -13.60 18.63 -5.02
CA LEU A 290 -12.87 17.80 -5.97
C LEU A 290 -13.79 17.35 -7.12
N PHE A 291 -13.24 16.65 -8.10
CA PHE A 291 -14.03 16.10 -9.21
C PHE A 291 -15.10 15.13 -8.69
N GLU A 292 -16.29 15.16 -9.29
CA GLU A 292 -17.30 14.12 -9.08
C GLU A 292 -16.85 12.81 -9.74
N THR A 293 -17.10 11.68 -9.09
CA THR A 293 -16.95 10.35 -9.71
C THR A 293 -18.30 9.65 -9.84
N GLN A 294 -18.36 8.65 -10.71
CA GLN A 294 -19.56 7.84 -10.92
C GLN A 294 -19.26 6.36 -10.69
N GLY A 295 -20.15 5.68 -9.98
CA GLY A 295 -20.09 4.23 -9.83
C GLY A 295 -18.77 3.76 -9.23
N PRO A 296 -18.03 2.87 -9.91
CA PRO A 296 -16.77 2.33 -9.43
C PRO A 296 -15.55 3.22 -9.74
N SER A 297 -15.75 4.41 -10.32
CA SER A 297 -14.68 5.36 -10.58
C SER A 297 -14.12 5.95 -9.28
N GLU A 298 -12.80 6.19 -9.24
CA GLU A 298 -12.08 6.57 -8.03
C GLU A 298 -11.28 7.86 -8.16
N LEU A 299 -11.07 8.52 -7.01
CA LEU A 299 -10.05 9.55 -6.83
C LEU A 299 -8.96 9.01 -5.89
N LEU A 300 -7.70 9.18 -6.27
CA LEU A 300 -6.54 8.79 -5.47
C LEU A 300 -5.64 10.00 -5.19
N LEU A 301 -5.18 10.11 -3.94
CA LEU A 301 -4.22 11.10 -3.46
C LEU A 301 -3.08 10.36 -2.74
N LYS A 302 -2.14 9.84 -3.54
CA LYS A 302 -1.08 8.95 -3.04
C LYS A 302 0.32 9.21 -3.62
N THR A 303 0.44 10.06 -4.62
CA THR A 303 1.72 10.23 -5.36
C THR A 303 1.97 11.70 -5.61
N ASP A 304 3.14 12.17 -5.17
CA ASP A 304 3.78 13.40 -5.64
C ASP A 304 4.63 13.02 -6.86
N PHE A 305 4.17 13.34 -8.07
CA PHE A 305 4.83 12.85 -9.29
C PHE A 305 6.12 13.60 -9.61
N ASN A 306 6.17 14.89 -9.26
CA ASN A 306 7.29 15.77 -9.57
C ASN A 306 8.18 16.08 -8.35
N ASN A 307 7.94 15.40 -7.23
CA ASN A 307 8.70 15.52 -5.99
C ASN A 307 8.78 16.97 -5.48
N ASP A 308 7.68 17.72 -5.60
CA ASP A 308 7.59 19.12 -5.12
C ASP A 308 7.01 19.26 -3.70
N GLY A 309 6.72 18.13 -3.05
CA GLY A 309 6.14 18.03 -1.72
C GLY A 309 4.62 18.02 -1.72
N LEU A 310 3.97 18.13 -2.89
CA LEU A 310 2.52 18.18 -3.01
C LEU A 310 1.99 16.90 -3.67
N ILE A 311 1.01 16.25 -3.04
CA ILE A 311 0.40 15.05 -3.60
C ILE A 311 -0.56 15.43 -4.74
N ASP A 312 -0.35 14.88 -5.93
CA ASP A 312 -1.19 15.11 -7.10
C ASP A 312 -2.44 14.23 -7.10
N LEU A 313 -3.52 14.74 -7.71
CA LEU A 313 -4.80 14.06 -7.80
C LEU A 313 -4.87 13.17 -9.03
N GLN A 314 -5.23 11.90 -8.81
CA GLN A 314 -5.44 10.91 -9.85
C GLN A 314 -6.94 10.60 -9.92
N LYS A 315 -7.56 10.76 -11.10
CA LYS A 315 -8.95 10.37 -11.35
C LYS A 315 -8.97 9.16 -12.27
N MET A 316 -9.48 8.05 -11.78
CA MET A 316 -9.67 6.81 -12.54
C MET A 316 -11.13 6.67 -12.91
N ASP A 317 -11.44 6.88 -14.18
CA ASP A 317 -12.77 6.71 -14.74
C ASP A 317 -12.94 5.29 -15.25
N LEU A 318 -13.84 4.56 -14.60
CA LEU A 318 -14.17 3.18 -14.92
C LEU A 318 -15.65 3.08 -15.27
N ASP A 319 -15.93 2.63 -16.50
CA ASP A 319 -17.30 2.38 -16.98
C ASP A 319 -17.63 0.88 -16.94
N ILE A 320 -18.52 0.49 -16.02
CA ILE A 320 -19.08 -0.87 -15.95
C ILE A 320 -20.53 -0.84 -16.43
N GLY A 321 -20.70 -1.03 -17.73
CA GLY A 321 -22.02 -1.20 -18.34
C GLY A 321 -22.55 -2.64 -18.30
N LEU A 322 -23.81 -2.82 -18.72
CA LEU A 322 -24.46 -4.13 -18.84
C LEU A 322 -23.67 -5.12 -19.73
N GLY A 323 -22.97 -4.63 -20.76
CA GLY A 323 -22.14 -5.45 -21.64
C GLY A 323 -20.93 -6.04 -20.91
N THR A 324 -20.29 -5.26 -20.05
CA THR A 324 -19.19 -5.69 -19.18
C THR A 324 -19.67 -6.79 -18.22
N ILE A 325 -20.82 -6.57 -17.58
CA ILE A 325 -21.42 -7.54 -16.65
C ILE A 325 -21.81 -8.84 -17.37
N ALA A 326 -22.40 -8.74 -18.56
CA ALA A 326 -22.72 -9.91 -19.38
C ALA A 326 -21.45 -10.69 -19.76
N SER A 327 -20.36 -9.97 -20.08
CA SER A 327 -19.06 -10.57 -20.40
C SER A 327 -18.49 -11.32 -19.20
N MET A 328 -18.53 -10.75 -18.00
CA MET A 328 -18.14 -11.46 -16.77
C MET A 328 -18.99 -12.72 -16.53
N ALA A 329 -20.31 -12.63 -16.69
CA ALA A 329 -21.23 -13.75 -16.46
C ALA A 329 -21.00 -14.91 -17.44
N LEU A 330 -20.69 -14.60 -18.70
CA LEU A 330 -20.44 -15.59 -19.75
C LEU A 330 -18.98 -16.09 -19.76
N GLY A 331 -18.05 -15.25 -19.31
CA GLY A 331 -16.59 -15.44 -19.37
C GLY A 331 -15.99 -16.17 -18.17
N GLY A 332 -16.81 -16.55 -17.19
CA GLY A 332 -16.34 -17.30 -16.01
C GLY A 332 -16.04 -16.45 -14.78
N GLY A 333 -16.54 -15.21 -14.72
CA GLY A 333 -16.55 -14.38 -13.52
C GLY A 333 -15.68 -13.12 -13.56
N SER A 334 -14.86 -12.91 -14.60
CA SER A 334 -14.06 -11.70 -14.80
C SER A 334 -14.00 -11.25 -16.27
N THR A 335 -13.59 -10.00 -16.50
CA THR A 335 -13.33 -9.45 -17.84
C THR A 335 -12.37 -8.26 -17.75
N ASP A 336 -11.60 -8.03 -18.81
CA ASP A 336 -10.80 -6.81 -18.97
C ASP A 336 -11.72 -5.63 -19.32
N VAL A 337 -11.42 -4.46 -18.77
CA VAL A 337 -12.11 -3.18 -18.99
C VAL A 337 -11.09 -2.07 -19.20
N ASP A 338 -11.45 -1.11 -20.05
CA ASP A 338 -10.67 0.11 -20.27
C ASP A 338 -10.91 1.07 -19.08
N VAL A 339 -9.83 1.66 -18.58
CA VAL A 339 -9.84 2.66 -17.51
C VAL A 339 -9.11 3.90 -18.00
N GLU A 340 -9.79 5.04 -17.98
CA GLU A 340 -9.16 6.33 -18.29
C GLU A 340 -8.63 6.94 -17.01
N MET A 341 -7.30 7.12 -16.91
CA MET A 341 -6.67 7.77 -15.76
C MET A 341 -6.18 9.17 -16.13
N ASN A 342 -6.75 10.18 -15.48
CA ASN A 342 -6.35 11.58 -15.58
C ASN A 342 -5.55 12.01 -14.34
N ILE A 343 -4.43 12.70 -14.53
CA ILE A 343 -3.61 13.23 -13.41
C ILE A 343 -3.71 14.76 -13.39
N TYR A 344 -3.91 15.35 -12.21
CA TYR A 344 -4.08 16.78 -12.01
C TYR A 344 -3.09 17.31 -10.99
N LYS A 345 -2.26 18.27 -11.41
CA LYS A 345 -1.23 18.88 -10.57
C LYS A 345 -1.81 19.65 -9.38
N GLN A 346 -1.32 19.38 -8.18
CA GLN A 346 -1.68 20.18 -7.00
C GLN A 346 -1.08 21.59 -7.10
N GLN A 347 -1.81 22.58 -6.61
CA GLN A 347 -1.40 23.98 -6.55
C GLN A 347 -0.97 24.33 -5.12
N PRO A 348 -0.15 25.38 -4.91
CA PRO A 348 0.31 25.78 -3.58
C PRO A 348 -0.80 26.18 -2.59
N ASP A 349 -2.02 26.42 -3.05
CA ASP A 349 -3.19 26.69 -2.21
C ASP A 349 -3.99 25.41 -1.84
N GLY A 350 -3.46 24.23 -2.19
CA GLY A 350 -4.07 22.91 -2.00
C GLY A 350 -5.14 22.54 -3.03
N SER A 351 -5.46 23.44 -3.97
CA SER A 351 -6.38 23.12 -5.07
C SER A 351 -5.69 22.30 -6.16
N PHE A 352 -6.47 21.77 -7.12
CA PHE A 352 -5.92 21.00 -8.24
C PHE A 352 -6.16 21.74 -9.56
N ALA A 353 -5.24 21.54 -10.51
CA ALA A 353 -5.38 22.07 -11.86
C ALA A 353 -6.72 21.64 -12.48
N ASN A 354 -7.37 22.56 -13.20
CA ASN A 354 -8.66 22.28 -13.85
C ASN A 354 -8.54 21.48 -15.15
N LYS A 355 -7.31 21.30 -15.64
CA LYS A 355 -6.98 20.48 -16.81
C LYS A 355 -6.05 19.39 -16.35
N SER A 356 -6.27 18.19 -16.88
CA SER A 356 -5.34 17.09 -16.64
C SER A 356 -4.00 17.40 -17.29
N SER A 357 -2.93 17.05 -16.59
CA SER A 357 -1.57 17.09 -17.11
C SER A 357 -1.33 15.97 -18.12
N ILE A 358 -1.98 14.81 -17.93
CA ILE A 358 -1.89 13.63 -18.80
C ILE A 358 -3.10 12.71 -18.60
N GLU A 359 -3.55 12.13 -19.71
CA GLU A 359 -4.57 11.09 -19.79
C GLU A 359 -3.90 9.77 -20.20
N LEU A 360 -4.16 8.71 -19.44
CA LEU A 360 -3.62 7.37 -19.67
C LEU A 360 -4.77 6.39 -19.90
N ASP A 361 -4.78 5.77 -21.07
CA ASP A 361 -5.65 4.62 -21.37
C ASP A 361 -5.03 3.34 -20.78
N LEU A 362 -5.64 2.83 -19.72
CA LEU A 362 -5.21 1.65 -18.99
C LEU A 362 -6.20 0.49 -19.21
N GLU A 363 -5.73 -0.73 -18.96
CA GLU A 363 -6.55 -1.94 -18.97
C GLU A 363 -6.49 -2.57 -17.57
N MET A 364 -7.64 -2.97 -17.07
CA MET A 364 -7.81 -3.57 -15.75
C MET A 364 -8.74 -4.79 -15.86
N GLU A 365 -8.37 -5.91 -15.24
CA GLU A 365 -9.27 -7.06 -15.12
C GLU A 365 -10.20 -6.81 -13.94
N VAL A 366 -11.52 -6.85 -14.12
CA VAL A 366 -12.50 -6.71 -13.05
C VAL A 366 -13.26 -8.02 -12.87
N GLY A 367 -13.50 -8.42 -11.61
CA GLY A 367 -14.19 -9.66 -11.25
C GLY A 367 -15.50 -9.46 -10.50
N MET A 368 -16.42 -10.42 -10.62
CA MET A 368 -17.72 -10.44 -9.91
C MET A 368 -17.57 -10.57 -8.39
N ASN A 369 -16.43 -11.07 -7.90
CA ASN A 369 -16.18 -11.29 -6.48
C ASN A 369 -15.71 -10.03 -5.76
N GLY A 370 -15.51 -8.92 -6.49
CA GLY A 370 -14.99 -7.67 -5.91
C GLY A 370 -13.52 -7.76 -5.49
N ASP A 371 -12.74 -8.68 -6.07
CA ASP A 371 -11.30 -8.76 -5.83
C ASP A 371 -10.63 -7.45 -6.25
N ASP A 372 -9.65 -6.98 -5.46
CA ASP A 372 -8.85 -5.78 -5.72
C ASP A 372 -8.20 -5.86 -7.10
N SER A 373 -8.84 -5.15 -8.01
CA SER A 373 -8.49 -5.05 -9.41
C SER A 373 -7.76 -3.72 -9.57
N GLU A 374 -6.46 -3.77 -9.83
CA GLU A 374 -5.67 -2.58 -10.10
C GLU A 374 -5.21 -2.60 -11.57
N PRO A 375 -5.14 -1.44 -12.24
CA PRO A 375 -4.57 -1.38 -13.57
C PRO A 375 -3.11 -1.84 -13.54
N ALA A 376 -2.60 -2.33 -14.66
CA ALA A 376 -1.21 -2.78 -14.79
C ALA A 376 -0.20 -1.61 -14.87
N LEU A 377 -0.28 -0.69 -13.91
CA LEU A 377 0.46 0.55 -13.81
C LEU A 377 1.39 0.49 -12.59
N TYR A 378 2.68 0.70 -12.84
CA TYR A 378 3.73 0.71 -11.82
C TYR A 378 4.36 2.10 -11.81
N LEU A 379 4.44 2.69 -10.62
CA LEU A 379 4.96 4.04 -10.42
C LEU A 379 6.30 3.97 -9.69
N GLY A 380 7.31 4.68 -10.19
CA GLY A 380 8.61 4.80 -9.53
C GLY A 380 9.65 5.45 -10.44
N ASP A 381 10.66 6.10 -9.85
CA ASP A 381 11.78 6.66 -10.61
C ASP A 381 12.65 5.54 -11.19
N ILE A 382 12.55 5.27 -12.49
CA ILE A 382 13.35 4.22 -13.16
C ILE A 382 14.58 4.79 -13.88
N ASN A 383 14.75 6.12 -13.85
CA ASN A 383 15.76 6.81 -14.65
C ASN A 383 16.79 7.59 -13.81
N GLY A 384 16.48 7.85 -12.55
CA GLY A 384 17.32 8.48 -11.54
C GLY A 384 17.21 10.01 -11.50
N ASP A 385 16.14 10.60 -12.04
CA ASP A 385 15.92 12.05 -12.04
C ASP A 385 15.07 12.54 -10.86
N SER A 386 14.69 11.63 -9.95
CA SER A 386 13.83 11.86 -8.79
C SER A 386 12.37 12.18 -9.10
N TYR A 387 11.95 12.13 -10.37
CA TYR A 387 10.54 12.21 -10.74
C TYR A 387 9.95 10.81 -10.86
N ILE A 388 8.66 10.69 -10.55
CA ILE A 388 7.96 9.40 -10.64
C ILE A 388 7.65 9.11 -12.10
N ASP A 389 8.24 8.05 -12.63
CA ASP A 389 7.89 7.51 -13.94
C ASP A 389 6.66 6.59 -13.83
N ALA A 390 5.87 6.55 -14.89
CA ALA A 390 4.73 5.65 -15.02
C ALA A 390 5.02 4.54 -16.04
N VAL A 391 5.01 3.30 -15.57
CA VAL A 391 5.19 2.10 -16.40
C VAL A 391 3.88 1.35 -16.52
N TYR A 392 3.36 1.24 -17.75
CA TYR A 392 2.12 0.53 -18.04
C TYR A 392 2.35 -0.72 -18.89
N LYS A 393 1.81 -1.86 -18.47
CA LYS A 393 1.83 -3.10 -19.25
C LYS A 393 0.75 -3.07 -20.33
N TYR A 394 1.12 -2.53 -21.48
CA TYR A 394 0.25 -2.43 -22.66
C TYR A 394 -0.08 -3.79 -23.32
N SER A 395 0.79 -4.78 -23.22
CA SER A 395 0.53 -6.12 -23.76
C SER A 395 1.42 -7.15 -23.10
N LYS A 396 1.21 -8.43 -23.41
CA LYS A 396 2.07 -9.56 -22.97
C LYS A 396 3.56 -9.44 -23.33
N LYS A 397 3.94 -8.48 -24.20
CA LYS A 397 5.32 -8.28 -24.65
C LYS A 397 5.83 -6.84 -24.65
N THR A 398 5.05 -5.89 -24.14
CA THR A 398 5.38 -4.46 -24.24
C THR A 398 4.97 -3.72 -22.98
N LEU A 399 5.95 -3.04 -22.37
CA LEU A 399 5.70 -1.96 -21.41
C LEU A 399 5.76 -0.61 -22.15
N TYR A 400 4.85 0.28 -21.79
CA TYR A 400 4.93 1.70 -22.08
C TYR A 400 5.49 2.41 -20.86
N ILE A 401 6.45 3.31 -21.08
CA ILE A 401 7.09 4.10 -20.03
C ILE A 401 6.84 5.57 -20.36
N TYR A 402 6.15 6.27 -19.48
CA TYR A 402 5.99 7.71 -19.48
C TYR A 402 6.93 8.26 -18.42
N TYR A 403 7.95 9.01 -18.84
CA TYR A 403 8.94 9.55 -17.91
C TYR A 403 8.35 10.73 -17.13
N GLY A 404 8.71 10.86 -15.86
CA GLY A 404 8.33 11.96 -14.99
C GLY A 404 8.94 13.29 -15.45
N GLU A 405 8.20 14.38 -15.26
CA GLU A 405 8.68 15.73 -15.57
C GLU A 405 8.11 16.75 -14.58
N GLN A 406 8.89 17.81 -14.31
CA GLN A 406 8.56 18.80 -13.29
C GLN A 406 7.20 19.50 -13.48
N ASP A 407 6.87 19.89 -14.71
CA ASP A 407 5.72 20.76 -14.98
C ASP A 407 4.45 19.96 -15.33
N SER A 408 4.56 18.98 -16.22
CA SER A 408 3.43 18.16 -16.69
C SER A 408 3.23 16.86 -15.91
N LEU A 409 4.00 16.64 -14.84
CA LEU A 409 4.04 15.42 -14.01
C LEU A 409 4.59 14.20 -14.76
N LEU A 410 4.10 13.92 -15.96
CA LEU A 410 4.59 12.90 -16.89
C LEU A 410 4.73 13.47 -18.30
N ASN A 411 5.63 12.89 -19.09
CA ASN A 411 5.80 13.17 -20.52
C ASN A 411 4.74 12.43 -21.34
N ASP A 412 4.07 13.12 -22.27
CA ASP A 412 3.05 12.54 -23.16
C ASP A 412 3.61 11.50 -24.16
N LYS A 413 4.91 11.56 -24.45
CA LYS A 413 5.62 10.60 -25.30
C LYS A 413 6.11 9.42 -24.48
N ARG A 414 5.43 8.30 -24.68
CA ARG A 414 5.89 7.01 -24.14
C ARG A 414 7.07 6.40 -24.90
N LYS A 415 7.99 5.82 -24.13
CA LYS A 415 8.97 4.84 -24.62
C LYS A 415 8.36 3.44 -24.60
N LYS A 416 8.71 2.61 -25.59
CA LYS A 416 8.26 1.20 -25.65
C LYS A 416 9.39 0.27 -25.27
N LEU A 417 9.19 -0.54 -24.24
CA LEU A 417 10.11 -1.59 -23.84
C LEU A 417 9.54 -2.95 -24.23
N LYS A 418 10.21 -3.65 -25.15
CA LYS A 418 9.78 -4.98 -25.63
C LYS A 418 10.55 -6.09 -24.92
N LEU A 419 9.82 -6.96 -24.24
CA LEU A 419 10.33 -8.11 -23.49
C LEU A 419 9.20 -9.07 -23.19
N THR A 420 9.48 -10.32 -22.85
CA THR A 420 8.45 -11.24 -22.33
C THR A 420 8.01 -10.75 -20.96
N LEU A 421 6.69 -10.68 -20.72
CA LEU A 421 6.14 -10.20 -19.46
C LEU A 421 5.31 -11.29 -18.77
N PRO A 422 5.28 -11.30 -17.42
CA PRO A 422 4.39 -12.16 -16.65
C PRO A 422 2.93 -12.05 -17.08
N LYS A 423 2.17 -13.14 -16.92
CA LYS A 423 0.73 -13.13 -17.23
C LYS A 423 -0.01 -12.22 -16.25
N ASN A 424 0.22 -12.39 -14.95
CA ASN A 424 -0.39 -11.57 -13.90
C ASN A 424 0.25 -10.18 -13.87
N ASN A 425 -0.54 -9.14 -13.63
CA ASN A 425 -0.05 -7.76 -13.51
C ASN A 425 0.70 -7.55 -12.19
N LYS A 426 0.32 -8.26 -11.13
CA LYS A 426 0.97 -8.16 -9.81
C LYS A 426 2.31 -8.91 -9.71
N ASP A 427 2.74 -9.52 -10.81
CA ASP A 427 4.01 -10.23 -10.93
C ASP A 427 5.15 -9.34 -11.50
N ILE A 428 4.90 -8.04 -11.65
CA ILE A 428 5.90 -7.05 -12.05
C ILE A 428 6.09 -6.07 -10.90
N LEU A 429 7.33 -5.89 -10.45
CA LEU A 429 7.68 -4.93 -9.40
C LEU A 429 8.76 -3.97 -9.87
N LEU A 430 8.76 -2.78 -9.26
CA LEU A 430 9.80 -1.77 -9.37
C LEU A 430 10.54 -1.67 -8.04
N VAL A 431 11.82 -2.02 -8.02
CA VAL A 431 12.63 -2.17 -6.80
C VAL A 431 14.03 -1.63 -7.06
N ASP A 432 14.59 -0.82 -6.19
CA ASP A 432 16.00 -0.40 -6.29
C ASP A 432 16.88 -1.57 -5.79
N ILE A 433 17.35 -2.41 -6.71
CA ILE A 433 18.04 -3.66 -6.37
C ILE A 433 19.50 -3.36 -6.00
N ASN A 434 20.12 -2.40 -6.69
CA ASN A 434 21.54 -2.11 -6.58
C ASN A 434 21.86 -0.87 -5.72
N GLN A 435 20.82 -0.24 -5.16
CA GLN A 435 20.88 0.95 -4.32
C GLN A 435 21.51 2.16 -5.04
N ASP A 436 21.28 2.28 -6.36
CA ASP A 436 21.75 3.41 -7.17
C ASP A 436 20.75 4.57 -7.25
N GLY A 437 19.61 4.44 -6.58
CA GLY A 437 18.54 5.44 -6.55
C GLY A 437 17.51 5.27 -7.67
N LYS A 438 17.67 4.29 -8.56
CA LYS A 438 16.69 3.95 -9.59
C LYS A 438 15.96 2.68 -9.24
N LYS A 439 14.69 2.62 -9.62
CA LYS A 439 13.91 1.40 -9.59
C LYS A 439 14.27 0.51 -10.78
N ASP A 440 14.67 -0.71 -10.49
CA ASP A 440 14.88 -1.80 -11.44
C ASP A 440 13.62 -2.66 -11.58
N PHE A 441 13.55 -3.45 -12.65
CA PHE A 441 12.41 -4.35 -12.86
C PHE A 441 12.64 -5.71 -12.23
N VAL A 442 11.61 -6.24 -11.58
CA VAL A 442 11.50 -7.64 -11.17
C VAL A 442 10.29 -8.27 -11.85
N PHE A 443 10.47 -9.40 -12.50
CA PHE A 443 9.42 -10.16 -13.18
C PHE A 443 9.30 -11.56 -12.59
N LYS A 444 8.12 -11.91 -12.04
CA LYS A 444 7.82 -13.27 -11.59
C LYS A 444 7.05 -14.04 -12.67
N PHE A 445 7.60 -15.13 -13.16
CA PHE A 445 6.95 -16.01 -14.12
C PHE A 445 6.45 -17.26 -13.42
N THR A 446 5.13 -17.37 -13.27
CA THR A 446 4.46 -18.55 -12.74
C THR A 446 4.32 -19.63 -13.81
N GLU A 447 4.80 -20.84 -13.50
CA GLU A 447 4.78 -22.02 -14.36
C GLU A 447 3.50 -22.85 -14.13
N GLU A 448 3.17 -23.74 -15.06
CA GLU A 448 1.94 -24.57 -14.99
C GLU A 448 1.89 -25.50 -13.77
N ASP A 449 3.05 -25.86 -13.20
CA ASP A 449 3.15 -26.74 -12.04
C ASP A 449 3.10 -26.01 -10.68
N GLY A 450 2.82 -24.71 -10.70
CA GLY A 450 2.75 -23.83 -9.54
C GLY A 450 4.10 -23.35 -9.00
N THR A 451 5.22 -23.71 -9.64
CA THR A 451 6.52 -23.07 -9.36
C THR A 451 6.57 -21.68 -10.01
N SER A 452 7.49 -20.83 -9.58
CA SER A 452 7.79 -19.60 -10.32
C SER A 452 9.27 -19.29 -10.38
N LYS A 453 9.63 -18.51 -11.40
CA LYS A 453 10.97 -17.98 -11.64
C LYS A 453 10.95 -16.47 -11.58
N ILE A 454 12.05 -15.88 -11.12
CA ILE A 454 12.25 -14.44 -11.05
C ILE A 454 13.32 -14.05 -12.06
N GLU A 455 13.02 -13.07 -12.90
CA GLU A 455 13.99 -12.40 -13.76
C GLU A 455 14.08 -10.93 -13.36
N THR A 456 15.29 -10.39 -13.29
CA THR A 456 15.53 -8.97 -12.96
C THR A 456 16.10 -8.22 -14.15
N ARG A 457 15.86 -6.92 -14.22
CA ARG A 457 16.48 -6.04 -15.21
C ARG A 457 16.85 -4.71 -14.56
N LEU A 458 18.14 -4.48 -14.45
CA LEU A 458 18.70 -3.24 -13.91
C LEU A 458 18.59 -2.08 -14.92
N ASN A 459 18.39 -0.85 -14.43
CA ASN A 459 18.18 0.36 -15.24
C ASN A 459 19.37 1.35 -15.31
#